data_AF-A0A9W7W6W1-F1
#
_entry.id   AF-A0A9W7W6W1-F1
#
_cell.length_a   1.000
_cell.length_b   1.000
_cell.length_c   1.000
_cell.angle_alpha   90.00
_cell.angle_beta   90.00
_cell.angle_gamma   90.00
#
_symmetry.space_group_name_H-M   'P 1'
#
loop_
_entity.id
_entity.type
_entity.pdbx_description
1 polymer ?
#
loop_
_entity_poly.entity_id
_entity_poly.type
_entity_poly.pdbx_seq_one_letter_code
_entity_poly.pdbx_strand_id
1 'polypeptide(L)'
;FVREELLADEDKIVARVAATQGVQVQYEEYEAMPHCFAMLIPHLATSDRCLQSWGDFCRRAVEAPATLQTTGTFVRVKTGREEPRDVTAMTALSVEQARGFMREAKERRIKGYEGEGKTLPKPAL
;
A
#
# COMPACT_ATOMS: atom_id res chain seq x y z
N PHE A 1 13.69 -0.22 -11.01
CA PHE A 1 12.36 -0.64 -11.46
C PHE A 1 11.34 0.26 -10.77
N VAL A 2 10.68 1.13 -11.54
CA VAL A 2 9.53 1.89 -11.02
C VAL A 2 8.37 0.89 -10.99
N ARG A 3 7.86 0.58 -9.80
CA ARG A 3 6.60 -0.17 -9.65
C ARG A 3 5.44 0.76 -9.99
N GLU A 4 4.29 0.19 -10.36
CA GLU A 4 3.08 0.96 -10.71
C GLU A 4 2.66 1.90 -9.58
N GLU A 5 2.84 1.46 -8.33
CA GLU A 5 2.67 2.25 -7.12
C GLU A 5 3.95 2.20 -6.27
N LEU A 6 4.48 3.36 -5.91
CA LEU A 6 5.73 3.47 -5.16
C LEU A 6 5.59 3.02 -3.70
N LEU A 7 4.39 3.13 -3.13
CA LEU A 7 4.12 2.72 -1.75
C LEU A 7 3.70 1.24 -1.62
N ALA A 8 3.57 0.52 -2.73
CA ALA A 8 3.09 -0.88 -2.68
C ALA A 8 4.02 -1.81 -1.87
N ASP A 9 5.32 -1.55 -1.85
CA ASP A 9 6.26 -2.37 -1.07
C ASP A 9 6.07 -2.21 0.44
N GLU A 10 5.84 -0.99 0.93
CA GLU A 10 5.61 -0.75 2.36
C GLU A 10 4.27 -1.31 2.81
N ASP A 11 3.21 -1.15 2.02
CA ASP A 11 1.89 -1.73 2.32
C ASP A 11 1.95 -3.25 2.42
N LYS A 12 2.65 -3.92 1.49
CA LYS A 12 2.86 -5.37 1.53
C LYS A 12 3.62 -5.81 2.78
N ILE A 13 4.64 -5.04 3.20
CA ILE A 13 5.39 -5.34 4.42
C ILE A 13 4.49 -5.22 5.65
N VAL A 14 3.71 -4.14 5.77
CA VAL A 14 2.80 -3.90 6.90
C VAL A 14 1.75 -5.00 6.97
N ALA A 15 1.08 -5.29 5.85
CA ALA A 15 0.06 -6.32 5.76
C ALA A 15 0.61 -7.71 6.15
N ARG A 16 1.77 -8.08 5.59
CA ARG A 16 2.44 -9.34 5.94
C ARG A 16 2.75 -9.42 7.42
N VAL A 17 3.40 -8.39 7.98
CA VAL A 17 3.81 -8.38 9.39
C VAL A 17 2.59 -8.51 10.30
N ALA A 18 1.55 -7.72 10.07
CA ALA A 18 0.31 -7.78 10.83
C ALA A 18 -0.32 -9.18 10.78
N ALA A 19 -0.46 -9.76 9.57
CA ALA A 19 -1.01 -11.10 9.38
C ALA A 19 -0.19 -12.18 10.12
N THR A 20 1.15 -12.13 10.03
CA THR A 20 2.03 -13.08 10.73
C THR A 20 1.96 -12.98 12.26
N GLN A 21 1.48 -11.86 12.79
CA GLN A 21 1.27 -11.64 14.23
C GLN A 21 -0.15 -12.01 14.69
N GLY A 22 -0.98 -12.58 13.81
CA GLY A 22 -2.35 -13.00 14.13
C GLY A 22 -3.40 -11.89 14.02
N VAL A 23 -3.04 -10.72 13.49
CA VAL A 23 -4.01 -9.66 13.16
C VAL A 23 -4.80 -10.09 11.92
N GLN A 24 -6.11 -9.89 11.93
CA GLN A 24 -6.95 -10.12 10.74
C GLN A 24 -6.75 -8.99 9.74
N VAL A 25 -6.28 -9.32 8.53
CA VAL A 25 -5.91 -8.33 7.51
C VAL A 25 -6.69 -8.56 6.22
N GLN A 26 -7.41 -7.55 5.74
CA GLN A 26 -7.92 -7.52 4.37
C GLN A 26 -6.97 -6.67 3.51
N TYR A 27 -6.25 -7.31 2.58
CA TYR A 27 -5.36 -6.65 1.63
C TYR A 27 -5.91 -6.78 0.22
N GLU A 28 -5.93 -5.68 -0.51
CA GLU A 28 -6.36 -5.64 -1.91
C GLU A 28 -5.36 -4.84 -2.74
N GLU A 29 -4.94 -5.41 -3.87
CA GLU A 29 -4.05 -4.77 -4.83
C GLU A 29 -4.72 -4.73 -6.19
N TYR A 30 -4.63 -3.57 -6.84
CA TYR A 30 -5.31 -3.31 -8.10
C TYR A 30 -4.28 -3.07 -9.18
N GLU A 31 -4.32 -3.90 -10.22
CA GLU A 31 -3.41 -3.82 -11.35
C GLU A 31 -3.51 -2.46 -12.06
N ALA A 32 -2.37 -1.86 -12.38
CA ALA A 32 -2.26 -0.62 -13.15
C ALA A 32 -3.05 0.58 -12.60
N MET A 33 -3.38 0.58 -11.30
CA MET A 33 -4.05 1.71 -10.66
C MET A 33 -3.03 2.67 -10.02
N PRO A 34 -3.16 3.99 -10.22
CA PRO A 34 -2.28 4.97 -9.58
C PRO A 34 -2.57 5.12 -8.07
N HIS A 35 -1.63 5.74 -7.36
CA HIS A 35 -1.80 6.14 -5.96
C HIS A 35 -3.17 6.81 -5.73
N CYS A 36 -3.93 6.32 -4.75
CA CYS A 36 -5.25 6.87 -4.41
C CYS A 36 -6.29 6.91 -5.56
N PHE A 37 -6.20 6.00 -6.56
CA PHE A 37 -7.09 6.00 -7.73
C PHE A 37 -8.58 6.10 -7.38
N ALA A 38 -9.04 5.44 -6.32
CA ALA A 38 -10.44 5.41 -5.93
C ALA A 38 -10.99 6.79 -5.54
N MET A 39 -10.13 7.67 -5.02
CA MET A 39 -10.49 9.05 -4.67
C MET A 39 -10.32 10.01 -5.85
N LEU A 40 -9.33 9.76 -6.71
CA LEU A 40 -8.99 10.65 -7.83
C LEU A 40 -9.83 10.40 -9.08
N ILE A 41 -10.29 9.16 -9.27
CA ILE A 41 -11.01 8.73 -10.48
C ILE A 41 -12.31 8.00 -10.07
N PRO A 42 -13.28 8.70 -9.45
CA PRO A 42 -14.44 8.08 -8.83
C PRO A 42 -15.41 7.43 -9.82
N HIS A 43 -15.29 7.72 -11.13
CA HIS A 43 -16.19 7.18 -12.16
C HIS A 43 -15.73 5.84 -12.74
N LEU A 44 -14.60 5.28 -12.28
CA LEU A 44 -14.19 3.93 -12.66
C LEU A 44 -14.95 2.90 -11.83
N ALA A 45 -15.45 1.85 -12.47
CA ALA A 45 -16.07 0.72 -11.77
C ALA A 45 -15.14 0.10 -10.70
N THR A 46 -13.83 0.12 -10.93
CA THR A 46 -12.82 -0.34 -9.96
C THR A 46 -12.77 0.56 -8.72
N SER A 47 -12.98 1.87 -8.87
CA SER A 47 -13.03 2.82 -7.76
C SER A 47 -14.24 2.56 -6.87
N ASP A 48 -15.41 2.35 -7.48
CA ASP A 48 -16.63 1.97 -6.76
C ASP A 48 -16.44 0.65 -6.01
N ARG A 49 -15.86 -0.38 -6.65
CA ARG A 49 -15.56 -1.67 -6.02
C ARG A 49 -14.59 -1.52 -4.84
N CYS A 50 -13.58 -0.66 -4.96
CA CYS A 50 -12.64 -0.38 -3.88
C CYS A 50 -13.31 0.26 -2.67
N LEU A 51 -14.08 1.33 -2.89
CA LEU A 51 -14.79 2.02 -1.82
C LEU A 51 -15.87 1.13 -1.17
N GLN A 52 -16.58 0.35 -1.97
CA GLN A 52 -17.55 -0.63 -1.48
C GLN A 52 -16.86 -1.69 -0.60
N SER A 53 -15.72 -2.24 -1.04
CA SER A 53 -14.95 -3.23 -0.28
C SER A 53 -14.48 -2.67 1.07
N TRP A 54 -13.98 -1.42 1.09
CA TRP A 54 -13.61 -0.73 2.32
C TRP A 54 -14.80 -0.52 3.25
N GLY A 55 -15.93 -0.05 2.73
CA GLY A 55 -17.15 0.15 3.51
C GLY A 55 -17.67 -1.16 4.13
N ASP A 56 -17.67 -2.24 3.34
CA ASP A 56 -18.09 -3.56 3.81
C ASP A 56 -17.14 -4.14 4.85
N PHE A 57 -15.83 -3.93 4.72
CA PHE A 57 -14.87 -4.30 5.76
C PHE A 57 -15.13 -3.55 7.06
N CYS A 58 -15.27 -2.22 7.00
CA CYS A 58 -15.55 -1.40 8.18
C CYS A 58 -16.84 -1.84 8.88
N ARG A 59 -17.91 -2.10 8.12
CA ARG A 59 -19.17 -2.59 8.66
C ARG A 59 -18.99 -3.95 9.35
N ARG A 60 -18.34 -4.92 8.69
CA ARG A 60 -18.05 -6.24 9.29
C ARG A 60 -17.19 -6.13 10.55
N ALA A 61 -16.21 -5.25 10.58
CA ALA A 61 -15.33 -5.05 11.73
C ALA A 61 -16.08 -4.56 12.98
N VAL A 62 -17.15 -3.79 12.79
CA VAL A 62 -17.98 -3.28 13.89
C VAL A 62 -19.10 -4.26 14.25
N GLU A 63 -19.83 -4.75 13.26
CA GLU A 63 -21.07 -5.51 13.48
C GLU A 63 -20.82 -7.01 13.67
N ALA A 64 -19.76 -7.56 13.07
CA ALA A 64 -19.48 -8.99 13.06
C ALA A 64 -17.96 -9.30 13.10
N PRO A 65 -17.19 -8.76 14.06
CA PRO A 65 -15.72 -8.88 14.09
C PRO A 65 -15.23 -10.33 14.12
N ALA A 66 -15.99 -11.24 14.74
CA ALA A 66 -15.66 -12.66 14.78
C ALA A 66 -15.67 -13.36 13.41
N THR A 67 -16.28 -12.73 12.40
CA THR A 67 -16.32 -13.25 11.03
C THR A 67 -15.12 -12.82 10.18
N LEU A 68 -14.32 -11.86 10.67
CA LEU A 68 -13.16 -11.38 9.94
C LEU A 68 -12.11 -12.49 9.83
N GLN A 69 -11.56 -12.60 8.62
CA GLN A 69 -10.47 -13.50 8.29
C GLN A 69 -9.42 -12.71 7.51
N THR A 70 -8.16 -13.14 7.60
CA THR A 70 -7.11 -12.60 6.74
C THR A 70 -7.36 -13.01 5.28
N THR A 71 -7.43 -12.04 4.39
CA THR A 71 -7.68 -12.24 2.95
C THR A 71 -6.78 -11.33 2.12
N GLY A 72 -6.17 -11.88 1.07
CA GLY A 72 -5.44 -11.11 0.07
C GLY A 72 -6.08 -11.28 -1.30
N THR A 73 -6.30 -10.17 -2.00
CA THR A 73 -6.91 -10.17 -3.34
C THR A 73 -6.10 -9.31 -4.30
N PHE A 74 -5.86 -9.82 -5.51
CA PHE A 74 -5.32 -9.07 -6.63
C PHE A 74 -6.41 -8.89 -7.70
N VAL A 75 -6.72 -7.65 -8.06
CA VAL A 75 -7.80 -7.30 -8.99
C VAL A 75 -7.22 -6.89 -10.34
N ARG A 76 -7.59 -7.61 -11.40
CA ARG A 76 -7.12 -7.36 -12.78
C ARG A 76 -7.82 -6.16 -13.41
N VAL A 77 -7.07 -5.27 -14.06
CA VAL A 77 -7.61 -4.01 -14.59
C VAL A 77 -8.60 -4.21 -15.74
N LYS A 78 -8.30 -5.12 -16.67
CA LYS A 78 -9.10 -5.31 -17.88
C LYS A 78 -10.38 -6.10 -17.65
N THR A 79 -10.38 -7.00 -16.68
CA THR A 79 -11.45 -7.99 -16.49
C THR A 79 -12.18 -7.83 -15.17
N GLY A 80 -11.63 -7.06 -14.21
CA GLY A 80 -12.12 -7.02 -12.83
C GLY A 80 -11.97 -8.34 -12.09
N ARG A 81 -11.27 -9.33 -12.67
CA ARG A 81 -11.12 -10.65 -12.07
C ARG A 81 -10.31 -10.55 -10.79
N GLU A 82 -10.82 -11.18 -9.75
CA GLU A 82 -10.17 -11.33 -8.45
C GLU A 82 -9.32 -12.60 -8.42
N GLU A 83 -8.06 -12.44 -8.04
CA GLU A 83 -7.11 -13.54 -7.84
C GLU A 83 -6.69 -13.57 -6.37
N PRO A 84 -6.90 -14.69 -5.66
CA PRO A 84 -6.43 -14.84 -4.29
C PRO A 84 -4.90 -14.65 -4.19
N ARG A 85 -4.48 -14.04 -3.08
CA ARG A 85 -3.09 -13.85 -2.71
C ARG A 85 -2.89 -14.21 -1.24
N ASP A 86 -1.77 -14.87 -0.96
CA ASP A 86 -1.36 -15.14 0.41
C ASP A 86 -0.71 -13.88 1.00
N VAL A 87 -1.41 -13.27 1.97
CA VAL A 87 -0.95 -12.06 2.68
C VAL A 87 0.38 -12.30 3.41
N THR A 88 0.61 -13.52 3.90
CA THR A 88 1.82 -13.87 4.66
C THR A 88 3.06 -14.03 3.78
N ALA A 89 2.88 -14.10 2.46
CA ALA A 89 3.94 -14.30 1.47
C ALA A 89 4.02 -13.18 0.42
N MET A 90 3.41 -12.01 0.65
CA MET A 90 3.30 -10.94 -0.37
C MET A 90 4.61 -10.25 -0.75
N THR A 91 5.64 -10.34 0.07
CA THR A 91 6.93 -9.71 -0.19
C THR A 91 8.07 -10.49 0.44
N ALA A 92 9.17 -10.59 -0.30
CA ALA A 92 10.43 -11.14 0.20
C ALA A 92 11.24 -10.11 1.03
N LEU A 93 10.85 -8.83 1.01
CA LEU A 93 11.56 -7.78 1.75
C LEU A 93 11.37 -7.94 3.25
N SER A 94 12.47 -8.04 3.99
CA SER A 94 12.44 -8.02 5.46
C SER A 94 12.20 -6.59 5.98
N VAL A 95 11.70 -6.48 7.22
CA VAL A 95 11.52 -5.17 7.88
C VAL A 95 12.87 -4.48 8.06
N GLU A 96 13.92 -5.25 8.36
CA GLU A 96 15.30 -4.77 8.53
C GLU A 96 15.86 -4.22 7.23
N GLN A 97 15.64 -4.92 6.10
CA GLN A 97 16.03 -4.45 4.77
C GLN A 97 15.32 -3.14 4.42
N ALA A 98 13.99 -3.07 4.63
CA ALA A 98 13.23 -1.85 4.39
C ALA A 98 13.73 -0.68 5.26
N ARG A 99 14.02 -0.92 6.55
CA ARG A 99 14.64 0.08 7.43
C ARG A 99 16.03 0.52 6.96
N GLY A 100 16.82 -0.41 6.42
CA GLY A 100 18.10 -0.10 5.77
C GLY A 100 17.91 0.88 4.61
N PHE A 101 17.03 0.54 3.67
CA PHE A 101 16.74 1.39 2.51
C PHE A 101 16.22 2.78 2.90
N MET A 102 15.35 2.86 3.93
CA MET A 102 14.87 4.13 4.45
C MET A 102 16.00 4.99 5.03
N ARG A 103 16.93 4.40 5.78
CA ARG A 103 18.11 5.12 6.33
C ARG A 103 19.01 5.61 5.21
N GLU A 104 19.35 4.76 4.25
CA GLU A 104 20.19 5.14 3.12
C GLU A 104 19.55 6.24 2.27
N ALA A 105 18.25 6.15 2.00
CA ALA A 105 17.51 7.18 1.27
C ALA A 105 17.52 8.52 2.03
N LYS A 106 17.32 8.49 3.35
CA LYS A 106 17.44 9.66 4.22
C LYS A 106 18.84 10.27 4.17
N GLU A 107 19.88 9.47 4.31
CA GLU A 107 21.27 9.92 4.25
C GLU A 107 21.61 10.55 2.90
N ARG A 108 21.20 9.92 1.79
CA ARG A 108 21.37 10.49 0.44
C ARG A 108 20.65 11.83 0.31
N ARG A 109 19.43 11.95 0.84
CA ARG A 109 18.68 13.21 0.83
C ARG A 109 19.40 14.28 1.63
N ILE A 110 19.87 13.99 2.85
CA ILE A 110 20.61 14.96 3.66
C ILE A 110 21.89 15.42 2.94
N LYS A 111 22.71 14.50 2.43
CA LYS A 111 23.93 14.83 1.68
C LYS A 111 23.66 15.61 0.39
N GLY A 112 22.58 15.27 -0.33
CA GLY A 112 22.15 16.00 -1.52
C GLY A 112 21.68 17.42 -1.19
N TYR A 113 20.97 17.62 -0.09
CA TYR A 113 20.61 18.95 0.42
C TYR A 113 21.83 19.77 0.86
N GLU A 114 22.91 19.15 1.33
CA GLU A 114 24.18 19.86 1.59
C GLU A 114 24.87 20.31 0.28
N GLY A 115 24.67 19.58 -0.83
CA GLY A 115 25.18 19.91 -2.16
C GLY A 115 24.33 20.95 -2.93
N GLU A 116 23.00 20.85 -2.84
CA GLU A 116 22.02 21.70 -3.56
C GLU A 116 21.49 22.87 -2.71
N GLY A 117 21.64 22.82 -1.39
CA GLY A 117 21.11 23.82 -0.44
C GLY A 117 21.77 25.19 -0.50
N LYS A 118 22.77 25.40 -1.38
CA LYS A 118 23.34 26.72 -1.67
C LYS A 118 22.62 27.50 -2.78
N THR A 119 21.67 26.89 -3.49
CA THR A 119 21.03 27.51 -4.67
C THR A 119 19.51 27.66 -4.61
N LEU A 120 18.82 27.17 -3.56
CA LEU A 120 17.37 27.33 -3.44
C LEU A 120 17.00 28.41 -2.40
N PRO A 121 16.14 29.39 -2.76
CA PRO A 121 15.68 30.38 -1.80
C PRO A 121 14.84 29.71 -0.71
N LYS A 122 15.03 30.16 0.54
CA LYS A 122 14.31 29.63 1.71
C LYS A 122 12.80 29.75 1.47
N PRO A 123 12.00 28.72 1.79
CA PRO A 123 10.54 28.84 1.72
C PRO A 123 10.11 29.97 2.65
N ALA A 124 9.44 30.97 2.09
CA ALA A 124 8.75 31.98 2.88
C ALA A 124 7.62 31.27 3.63
N LEU A 125 7.68 31.37 4.96
CA LEU A 125 6.57 31.05 5.86
C LEU A 125 5.35 31.92 5.54
#